data_AF-A0A3M1W9G5-F1
#
_entry.id   AF-A0A3M1W9G5-F1
#
_cell.length_a   1.000
_cell.length_b   1.000
_cell.length_c   1.000
_cell.angle_alpha   90.00
_cell.angle_beta   90.00
_cell.angle_gamma   90.00
#
_symmetry.space_group_name_H-M   'P 1'
#
loop_
_entity.id
_entity.type
_entity.pdbx_description
1 polymer ?
#
loop_
_entity_poly.entity_id
_entity_poly.type
_entity_poly.pdbx_seq_one_letter_code
_entity_poly.pdbx_strand_id
1 'polypeptide(L)'
;MDRPAQTGGPGPVNPRLSTSCLFAALLLPAAGLAAGSLVQPEQLRARVSAYLEGLPPAVKNEARRVVTVSRIDPRIRLAACSRPLQMQLAGQNPRPVGRVTVVVACAQPEWRIRVPARVAVHAPVVVAATPLAARTRLDKSHLKLEDRDISTLHAGMFTDIASLIGAELRYPLAAGRVITPAQIVPDYPVHKNGRVRIVSGGSGYRVEVAGVALENGGKGERIRVRNLRSGRVLEGRVIGRDQVQVGPPPPRNRQ
;
A
#
# COMPACT_ATOMS: atom_id res chain seq x y z
N MET A 1 22.82 66.10 -71.61
CA MET A 1 22.25 66.49 -70.31
C MET A 1 23.11 65.85 -69.22
N ASP A 2 24.41 66.13 -69.21
CA ASP A 2 25.04 67.40 -68.79
C ASP A 2 24.88 67.67 -67.30
N ARG A 3 25.88 67.22 -66.53
CA ARG A 3 26.67 68.08 -65.63
C ARG A 3 27.78 67.29 -64.92
N PRO A 4 29.05 67.61 -65.20
CA PRO A 4 30.14 67.46 -64.24
C PRO A 4 30.68 68.86 -63.82
N ALA A 5 31.18 68.96 -62.58
CA ALA A 5 32.19 69.92 -62.08
C ALA A 5 32.20 69.80 -60.53
N GLN A 6 33.18 69.13 -59.89
CA GLN A 6 34.51 69.66 -59.51
C GLN A 6 34.50 71.13 -59.05
N THR A 7 34.90 71.40 -57.80
CA THR A 7 36.21 71.98 -57.44
C THR A 7 36.26 72.30 -55.94
N GLY A 8 37.42 72.06 -55.31
CA GLY A 8 37.73 72.56 -53.95
C GLY A 8 38.87 71.79 -53.30
N GLY A 9 40.12 72.19 -53.58
CA GLY A 9 41.35 71.62 -53.02
C GLY A 9 41.72 72.16 -51.62
N PRO A 10 43.01 72.22 -51.26
CA PRO A 10 43.64 71.31 -50.30
C PRO A 10 44.15 72.00 -49.03
N GLY A 11 44.48 71.21 -47.99
CA GLY A 11 45.17 71.72 -46.80
C GLY A 11 45.53 70.60 -45.80
N PRO A 12 46.83 70.36 -45.52
CA PRO A 12 47.29 69.23 -44.71
C PRO A 12 47.55 69.66 -43.26
N VAL A 13 47.29 68.79 -42.27
CA VAL A 13 48.06 68.84 -41.00
C VAL A 13 48.27 67.42 -40.44
N ASN A 14 49.55 67.20 -40.18
CA ASN A 14 50.28 66.04 -39.68
C ASN A 14 49.88 65.56 -38.25
N PRO A 15 50.52 64.51 -37.69
CA PRO A 15 49.87 63.45 -36.93
C PRO A 15 50.26 63.40 -35.44
N ARG A 16 49.79 62.34 -34.78
CA ARG A 16 50.27 61.70 -33.53
C ARG A 16 49.50 62.04 -32.26
N LEU A 17 49.64 61.09 -31.33
CA LEU A 17 49.21 61.01 -29.94
C LEU A 17 47.82 60.39 -29.78
N SER A 18 47.70 59.07 -29.61
CA SER A 18 48.07 58.31 -28.40
C SER A 18 47.23 58.72 -27.20
N THR A 19 46.07 58.09 -27.04
CA THR A 19 45.34 58.08 -25.78
C THR A 19 44.55 56.78 -25.64
N SER A 20 45.14 55.90 -24.84
CA SER A 20 44.53 54.74 -24.21
C SER A 20 43.13 55.08 -23.71
N CYS A 21 42.09 54.53 -24.33
CA CYS A 21 40.75 54.49 -23.74
C CYS A 21 40.54 53.11 -23.12
N LEU A 22 40.66 53.09 -21.79
CA LEU A 22 40.18 52.01 -20.94
C LEU A 22 38.71 51.70 -21.31
N PHE A 23 38.49 50.57 -21.98
CA PHE A 23 37.15 49.99 -22.08
C PHE A 23 36.81 49.36 -20.73
N ALA A 24 36.19 50.16 -19.86
CA ALA A 24 35.59 49.67 -18.63
C ALA A 24 34.44 48.72 -19.00
N ALA A 25 34.72 47.41 -18.97
CA ALA A 25 33.74 46.35 -19.12
C ALA A 25 32.75 46.43 -17.95
N LEU A 26 31.61 47.05 -18.20
CA LEU A 26 30.47 47.11 -17.29
C LEU A 26 29.84 45.71 -17.22
N LEU A 27 30.36 44.86 -16.32
CA LEU A 27 29.75 43.59 -15.93
C LEU A 27 28.43 43.89 -15.21
N LEU A 28 27.33 43.96 -15.95
CA LEU A 28 26.00 43.86 -15.35
C LEU A 28 25.87 42.48 -14.72
N PRO A 29 25.66 42.35 -13.40
CA PRO A 29 25.27 41.08 -12.83
C PRO A 29 23.85 40.79 -13.32
N ALA A 30 23.72 39.82 -14.22
CA ALA A 30 22.43 39.22 -14.54
C ALA A 30 21.94 38.53 -13.25
N ALA A 31 21.21 39.27 -12.42
CA ALA A 31 20.44 38.71 -11.34
C ALA A 31 19.43 37.76 -11.98
N GLY A 32 19.76 36.46 -11.95
CA GLY A 32 18.87 35.40 -12.41
C GLY A 32 17.58 35.51 -11.62
N LEU A 33 16.54 36.02 -12.26
CA LEU A 33 15.16 35.87 -11.80
C LEU A 33 14.91 34.37 -11.71
N ALA A 34 14.96 33.83 -10.49
CA ALA A 34 14.39 32.53 -10.19
C ALA A 34 12.89 32.64 -10.43
N ALA A 35 12.47 32.39 -11.68
CA ALA A 35 11.08 32.20 -12.01
C ALA A 35 10.57 31.08 -11.10
N GLY A 36 9.70 31.44 -10.15
CA GLY A 36 9.06 30.48 -9.27
C GLY A 36 8.31 29.47 -10.13
N SER A 37 8.91 28.30 -10.34
CA SER A 37 8.29 27.25 -11.13
C SER A 37 7.08 26.73 -10.36
N LEU A 38 5.96 26.55 -11.06
CA LEU A 38 4.78 25.92 -10.50
C LEU A 38 4.83 24.42 -10.80
N VAL A 39 4.38 23.60 -9.85
CA VAL A 39 4.22 22.16 -10.09
C VAL A 39 3.07 21.95 -11.06
N GLN A 40 3.35 21.32 -12.20
CA GLN A 40 2.31 20.98 -13.18
C GLN A 40 1.45 19.81 -12.66
N PRO A 41 0.11 19.93 -12.66
CA PRO A 41 -0.78 18.88 -12.15
C PRO A 41 -0.56 17.49 -12.78
N GLU A 42 -0.26 17.42 -14.08
CA GLU A 42 0.00 16.15 -14.76
C GLU A 42 1.35 15.52 -14.37
N GLN A 43 2.39 16.34 -14.16
CA GLN A 43 3.67 15.83 -13.64
C GLN A 43 3.50 15.28 -12.22
N LEU A 44 2.67 15.94 -11.41
CA LEU A 44 2.36 15.46 -10.07
C LEU A 44 1.57 14.15 -10.10
N ARG A 45 0.56 14.03 -10.98
CA ARG A 45 -0.18 12.79 -11.21
C ARG A 45 0.74 11.64 -11.62
N ALA A 46 1.66 11.88 -12.55
CA ALA A 46 2.63 10.89 -12.99
C ALA A 46 3.55 10.42 -11.84
N ARG A 47 4.05 11.35 -11.02
CA ARG A 47 4.87 11.01 -9.84
C ARG A 47 4.08 10.21 -8.80
N VAL A 48 2.81 10.55 -8.57
CA VAL A 48 1.93 9.78 -7.67
C VAL A 48 1.65 8.38 -8.24
N SER A 49 1.46 8.24 -9.55
CA SER A 49 1.31 6.93 -10.20
C SER A 49 2.54 6.05 -9.99
N ALA A 50 3.73 6.59 -10.28
CA ALA A 50 4.99 5.89 -10.10
C ALA A 50 5.23 5.48 -8.64
N TYR A 51 4.87 6.33 -7.67
CA TYR A 51 4.93 5.99 -6.25
C TYR A 51 4.04 4.78 -5.90
N LEU A 52 2.80 4.75 -6.40
CA LEU A 52 1.85 3.66 -6.13
C LEU A 52 2.21 2.35 -6.85
N GLU A 53 2.84 2.45 -8.01
CA GLU A 53 3.39 1.31 -8.78
C GLU A 53 4.62 0.70 -8.10
N GLY A 54 5.46 1.52 -7.45
CA GLY A 54 6.64 1.07 -6.70
C GLY A 54 6.35 0.48 -5.32
N LEU A 55 5.08 0.43 -4.89
CA LEU A 55 4.72 -0.19 -3.61
C LEU A 55 4.89 -1.72 -3.65
N PRO A 56 5.13 -2.37 -2.49
CA PRO A 56 5.18 -3.83 -2.41
C PRO A 56 3.92 -4.50 -3.00
N PRO A 57 4.05 -5.74 -3.51
CA PRO A 57 2.91 -6.49 -4.02
C PRO A 57 1.87 -6.70 -2.92
N ALA A 58 0.60 -6.54 -3.27
CA ALA A 58 -0.53 -6.67 -2.36
C ALA A 58 -0.73 -8.13 -1.92
N VAL A 59 -0.51 -9.07 -2.83
CA VAL A 59 -0.58 -10.51 -2.60
C VAL A 59 0.65 -11.21 -3.18
N LYS A 60 0.98 -12.41 -2.67
CA LYS A 60 2.19 -13.16 -3.06
C LYS A 60 2.30 -13.38 -4.58
N ASN A 61 1.17 -13.61 -5.24
CA ASN A 61 1.08 -13.92 -6.66
C ASN A 61 0.46 -12.77 -7.46
N GLU A 62 0.75 -11.52 -7.11
CA GLU A 62 0.25 -10.37 -7.88
C GLU A 62 0.74 -10.44 -9.32
N ALA A 63 -0.18 -10.54 -10.28
CA ALA A 63 0.14 -10.68 -11.70
C ALA A 63 0.25 -9.33 -12.38
N ARG A 64 -0.68 -8.41 -12.09
CA ARG A 64 -0.72 -7.08 -12.72
C ARG A 64 -1.35 -6.05 -11.81
N ARG A 65 -0.75 -4.86 -11.77
CA ARG A 65 -1.30 -3.67 -11.11
C ARG A 65 -1.70 -2.64 -12.15
N VAL A 66 -2.84 -2.01 -11.94
CA VAL A 66 -3.31 -0.87 -12.74
C VAL A 66 -3.60 0.27 -11.78
N VAL A 67 -2.80 1.33 -11.87
CA VAL A 67 -2.99 2.54 -11.06
C VAL A 67 -3.72 3.59 -11.90
N THR A 68 -4.73 4.21 -11.31
CA THR A 68 -5.48 5.32 -11.91
C THR A 68 -5.56 6.45 -10.91
N VAL A 69 -4.76 7.49 -11.12
CA VAL A 69 -4.77 8.70 -10.28
C VAL A 69 -5.93 9.59 -10.70
N SER A 70 -6.67 10.15 -9.74
CA SER A 70 -7.77 11.09 -10.02
C SER A 70 -7.24 12.44 -10.50
N ARG A 71 -8.00 13.12 -11.36
CA ARG A 71 -7.61 14.45 -11.86
C ARG A 71 -7.42 15.40 -10.68
N ILE A 72 -6.29 16.10 -10.70
CA ILE A 72 -5.99 17.17 -9.74
C ILE A 72 -6.60 18.44 -10.33
N ASP A 73 -7.31 19.23 -9.52
CA ASP A 73 -7.92 20.48 -9.99
C ASP A 73 -6.83 21.41 -10.56
N PRO A 74 -6.90 21.80 -11.85
CA PRO A 74 -5.87 22.62 -12.48
C PRO A 74 -5.75 24.03 -11.88
N ARG A 75 -6.75 24.47 -11.08
CA ARG A 75 -6.72 25.75 -10.37
C ARG A 75 -5.81 25.71 -9.14
N ILE A 76 -5.43 24.52 -8.67
CA ILE A 76 -4.49 24.36 -7.56
C ILE A 76 -3.10 24.77 -8.04
N ARG A 77 -2.66 25.96 -7.63
CA ARG A 77 -1.32 26.49 -7.90
C ARG A 77 -0.38 26.11 -6.76
N LEU A 78 0.46 25.11 -6.98
CA LEU A 78 1.48 24.67 -6.01
C LEU A 78 2.84 25.20 -6.45
N ALA A 79 3.53 25.87 -5.54
CA ALA A 79 4.90 26.28 -5.77
C ALA A 79 5.82 25.04 -5.84
N ALA A 80 6.81 25.08 -6.76
CA ALA A 80 7.79 24.02 -6.88
C ALA A 80 8.58 23.84 -5.59
N CYS A 81 8.84 22.58 -5.26
CA CYS A 81 9.61 22.22 -4.09
C CYS A 81 11.11 22.34 -4.36
N SER A 82 11.84 22.94 -3.42
CA SER A 82 13.31 22.91 -3.42
C SER A 82 13.87 21.58 -2.95
N ARG A 83 13.05 20.76 -2.26
CA ARG A 83 13.38 19.41 -1.79
C ARG A 83 12.50 18.34 -2.46
N PRO A 84 12.88 17.06 -2.42
CA PRO A 84 12.02 15.98 -2.91
C PRO A 84 10.65 15.98 -2.23
N LEU A 85 9.61 15.72 -3.01
CA LEU A 85 8.25 15.56 -2.51
C LEU A 85 8.18 14.39 -1.53
N GLN A 86 7.52 14.62 -0.39
CA GLN A 86 7.21 13.56 0.56
C GLN A 86 5.85 12.97 0.18
N MET A 87 5.80 11.66 -0.07
CA MET A 87 4.58 10.94 -0.42
C MET A 87 4.31 9.86 0.61
N GLN A 88 3.09 9.85 1.13
CA GLN A 88 2.65 8.88 2.12
C GLN A 88 1.21 8.47 1.83
N LEU A 89 0.89 7.20 2.09
CA LEU A 89 -0.49 6.74 2.08
C LEU A 89 -1.24 7.36 3.27
N ALA A 90 -2.45 7.87 3.03
CA ALA A 90 -3.30 8.36 4.11
C ALA A 90 -3.83 7.24 5.03
N GLY A 91 -3.88 6.00 4.52
CA GLY A 91 -4.32 4.83 5.26
C GLY A 91 -3.15 4.06 5.89
N GLN A 92 -3.46 3.22 6.88
CA GLN A 92 -2.47 2.40 7.59
C GLN A 92 -2.09 1.10 6.85
N ASN A 93 -2.79 0.75 5.77
CA ASN A 93 -2.48 -0.45 5.00
C ASN A 93 -1.29 -0.18 4.05
N PRO A 94 -0.11 -0.80 4.25
CA PRO A 94 1.06 -0.60 3.39
C PRO A 94 0.89 -1.24 1.99
N ARG A 95 -0.15 -2.06 1.80
CA ARG A 95 -0.44 -2.80 0.57
C ARG A 95 -1.86 -2.49 0.12
N PRO A 96 -2.12 -1.25 -0.32
CA PRO A 96 -3.49 -0.82 -0.55
C PRO A 96 -4.01 -1.36 -1.88
N VAL A 97 -5.27 -1.79 -1.88
CA VAL A 97 -6.01 -2.26 -3.06
C VAL A 97 -7.35 -1.53 -3.08
N GLY A 98 -7.81 -1.09 -4.25
CA GLY A 98 -9.05 -0.33 -4.40
C GLY A 98 -8.82 1.18 -4.32
N ARG A 99 -9.70 1.90 -3.62
CA ARG A 99 -9.59 3.36 -3.48
C ARG A 99 -8.53 3.73 -2.45
N VAL A 100 -7.62 4.62 -2.82
CA VAL A 100 -6.50 5.05 -1.99
C VAL A 100 -6.36 6.56 -2.05
N THR A 101 -5.79 7.15 -1.00
CA THR A 101 -5.46 8.57 -1.00
C THR A 101 -3.98 8.71 -0.66
N VAL A 102 -3.25 9.38 -1.55
CA VAL A 102 -1.85 9.71 -1.34
C VAL A 102 -1.79 11.15 -0.83
N VAL A 103 -1.13 11.34 0.30
CA VAL A 103 -0.78 12.66 0.82
C VAL A 103 0.56 13.03 0.21
N VAL A 104 0.56 14.11 -0.56
CA VAL A 104 1.79 14.70 -1.09
C VAL A 104 2.08 15.96 -0.30
N ALA A 105 3.28 16.04 0.26
CA ALA A 105 3.74 17.17 1.05
C ALA A 105 5.07 17.70 0.53
N CYS A 106 5.22 19.01 0.67
CA CYS A 106 6.44 19.75 0.41
C CYS A 106 6.85 20.48 1.69
N ALA A 107 8.13 20.44 2.03
CA ALA A 107 8.63 21.14 3.21
C ALA A 107 8.98 22.61 2.92
N GLN A 108 9.42 22.92 1.70
CA GLN A 108 9.90 24.24 1.31
C GLN A 108 9.57 24.51 -0.18
N PRO A 109 8.62 25.40 -0.48
CA PRO A 109 7.66 26.03 0.45
C PRO A 109 6.70 24.99 1.05
N GLU A 110 6.19 25.24 2.26
CA GLU A 110 5.33 24.29 2.95
C GLU A 110 3.94 24.22 2.30
N TRP A 111 3.57 23.04 1.80
CA TRP A 111 2.22 22.75 1.36
C TRP A 111 1.93 21.25 1.42
N ARG A 112 0.64 20.90 1.49
CA ARG A 112 0.19 19.52 1.50
C ARG A 112 -1.12 19.39 0.74
N ILE A 113 -1.22 18.36 -0.11
CA ILE A 113 -2.45 18.02 -0.83
C ILE A 113 -2.78 16.55 -0.69
N ARG A 114 -4.06 16.22 -0.86
CA ARG A 114 -4.55 14.84 -0.92
C ARG A 114 -4.92 14.51 -2.34
N VAL A 115 -4.29 13.50 -2.91
CA VAL A 115 -4.54 13.03 -4.27
C VAL A 115 -5.22 11.67 -4.18
N PRO A 116 -6.53 11.58 -4.48
CA PRO A 116 -7.21 10.30 -4.55
C PRO A 116 -6.74 9.53 -5.78
N ALA A 117 -6.64 8.21 -5.65
CA ALA A 117 -6.31 7.29 -6.72
C ALA A 117 -7.04 5.95 -6.54
N ARG A 118 -7.03 5.13 -7.58
CA ARG A 118 -7.53 3.76 -7.56
C ARG A 118 -6.39 2.81 -7.95
N VAL A 119 -6.20 1.76 -7.18
CA VAL A 119 -5.24 0.69 -7.44
C VAL A 119 -6.04 -0.59 -7.70
N ALA A 120 -6.18 -0.95 -8.96
CA ALA A 120 -6.73 -2.24 -9.35
C ALA A 120 -5.59 -3.27 -9.42
N VAL A 121 -5.79 -4.44 -8.83
CA VAL A 121 -4.78 -5.48 -8.76
C VAL A 121 -5.39 -6.76 -9.29
N HIS A 122 -4.72 -7.39 -10.23
CA HIS A 122 -5.07 -8.69 -10.78
C HIS A 122 -4.14 -9.75 -10.20
N ALA A 123 -4.74 -10.82 -9.70
CA ALA A 123 -4.01 -11.96 -9.17
C ALA A 123 -4.81 -13.24 -9.45
N PRO A 124 -4.13 -14.40 -9.56
CA PRO A 124 -4.78 -15.69 -9.65
C PRO A 124 -5.47 -15.98 -8.31
N VAL A 125 -6.79 -16.11 -8.36
CA VAL A 125 -7.62 -16.49 -7.22
C VAL A 125 -8.26 -17.83 -7.46
N VAL A 126 -8.54 -18.56 -6.38
CA VAL A 126 -9.21 -19.85 -6.48
C VAL A 126 -10.70 -19.64 -6.77
N VAL A 127 -11.15 -20.26 -7.86
CA VAL A 127 -12.56 -20.28 -8.28
C VAL A 127 -13.04 -21.72 -8.40
N ALA A 128 -14.36 -21.92 -8.33
CA ALA A 128 -14.96 -23.22 -8.58
C ALA A 128 -14.80 -23.61 -10.07
N ALA A 129 -14.22 -24.78 -10.34
CA ALA A 129 -14.06 -25.30 -11.69
C ALA A 129 -15.39 -25.84 -12.25
N THR A 130 -16.21 -26.43 -11.39
CA THR A 130 -17.54 -27.01 -11.68
C THR A 130 -18.58 -26.45 -10.70
N PRO A 131 -19.89 -26.65 -10.95
CA PRO A 131 -20.91 -26.36 -9.94
C PRO A 131 -20.73 -27.27 -8.72
N LEU A 132 -20.71 -26.69 -7.52
CA LEU A 132 -20.48 -27.38 -6.25
C LEU A 132 -21.72 -27.26 -5.37
N ALA A 133 -22.17 -28.37 -4.80
CA ALA A 133 -23.27 -28.37 -3.83
C ALA A 133 -22.77 -27.94 -2.44
N ALA A 134 -23.69 -27.52 -1.57
CA ALA A 134 -23.36 -27.34 -0.15
C ALA A 134 -22.87 -28.67 0.46
N ARG A 135 -21.98 -28.56 1.45
CA ARG A 135 -21.31 -29.68 2.13
C ARG A 135 -20.39 -30.52 1.25
N THR A 136 -20.07 -30.05 0.05
CA THR A 136 -19.06 -30.70 -0.80
C THR A 136 -17.68 -30.56 -0.17
N ARG A 137 -16.96 -31.67 -0.06
CA ARG A 137 -15.53 -31.65 0.30
C ARG A 137 -14.72 -31.30 -0.94
N LEU A 138 -13.96 -30.22 -0.86
CA LEU A 138 -13.18 -29.68 -1.97
C LEU A 138 -11.96 -30.57 -2.24
N ASP A 139 -11.71 -30.79 -3.52
CA ASP A 139 -10.53 -31.48 -4.03
C ASP A 139 -9.91 -30.66 -5.17
N LYS A 140 -8.82 -31.15 -5.76
CA LYS A 140 -8.12 -30.44 -6.83
C LYS A 140 -8.97 -30.31 -8.11
N SER A 141 -9.87 -31.24 -8.40
CA SER A 141 -10.73 -31.23 -9.59
C SER A 141 -11.84 -30.17 -9.51
N HIS A 142 -12.28 -29.85 -8.28
CA HIS A 142 -13.27 -28.82 -8.01
C HIS A 142 -12.75 -27.39 -8.13
N LEU A 143 -11.42 -27.20 -8.20
CA LEU A 143 -10.75 -25.92 -8.00
C LEU A 143 -9.88 -25.57 -9.20
N LYS A 144 -9.89 -24.30 -9.58
CA LYS A 144 -8.94 -23.75 -10.56
C LYS A 144 -8.51 -22.36 -10.15
N LEU A 145 -7.34 -21.94 -10.63
CA LEU A 145 -6.89 -20.56 -10.49
C LEU A 145 -7.35 -19.76 -11.71
N GLU A 146 -7.86 -18.56 -11.47
CA GLU A 146 -8.25 -17.63 -12.52
C GLU A 146 -7.81 -16.22 -12.15
N ASP A 147 -7.28 -15.47 -13.12
CA ASP A 147 -6.87 -14.09 -12.91
C ASP A 147 -8.09 -13.18 -12.75
N ARG A 148 -8.25 -12.61 -11.55
CA ARG A 148 -9.38 -11.72 -11.21
C ARG A 148 -8.88 -10.42 -10.61
N ASP A 149 -9.66 -9.35 -10.81
CA ASP A 149 -9.42 -8.07 -10.13
C ASP A 149 -9.80 -8.18 -8.65
N ILE A 150 -8.79 -8.34 -7.80
CA ILE A 150 -8.95 -8.46 -6.35
C ILE A 150 -9.39 -7.15 -5.69
N SER A 151 -9.31 -6.00 -6.39
CA SER A 151 -9.80 -4.72 -5.86
C SER A 151 -11.30 -4.65 -5.69
N THR A 152 -12.02 -5.59 -6.28
CA THR A 152 -13.47 -5.74 -6.13
C THR A 152 -13.85 -6.81 -5.10
N LEU A 153 -12.90 -7.64 -4.68
CA LEU A 153 -13.12 -8.81 -3.84
C LEU A 153 -12.89 -8.50 -2.35
N HIS A 154 -13.84 -7.78 -1.76
CA HIS A 154 -13.77 -7.32 -0.37
C HIS A 154 -14.00 -8.44 0.67
N ALA A 155 -14.66 -9.53 0.27
CA ALA A 155 -15.01 -10.66 1.14
C ALA A 155 -13.84 -11.62 1.44
N GLY A 156 -12.63 -11.26 1.01
CA GLY A 156 -11.46 -12.14 1.06
C GLY A 156 -11.44 -13.16 -0.08
N MET A 157 -10.28 -13.77 -0.28
CA MET A 157 -10.01 -14.71 -1.37
C MET A 157 -8.91 -15.69 -0.97
N PHE A 158 -8.88 -16.83 -1.64
CA PHE A 158 -7.76 -17.76 -1.60
C PHE A 158 -6.93 -17.62 -2.87
N THR A 159 -5.61 -17.62 -2.73
CA THR A 159 -4.65 -17.52 -3.86
C THR A 159 -3.90 -18.83 -4.10
N ASP A 160 -4.22 -19.87 -3.33
CA ASP A 160 -3.58 -21.18 -3.39
C ASP A 160 -4.62 -22.29 -3.21
N ILE A 161 -4.67 -23.20 -4.16
CA ILE A 161 -5.59 -24.35 -4.17
C ILE A 161 -5.30 -25.26 -2.96
N ALA A 162 -4.03 -25.44 -2.58
CA ALA A 162 -3.66 -26.36 -1.51
C ALA A 162 -4.30 -25.98 -0.16
N SER A 163 -4.56 -24.69 0.06
CA SER A 163 -5.22 -24.20 1.27
C SER A 163 -6.69 -24.62 1.41
N LEU A 164 -7.32 -25.07 0.32
CA LEU A 164 -8.73 -25.44 0.25
C LEU A 164 -8.97 -26.94 0.08
N ILE A 165 -7.94 -27.72 -0.24
CA ILE A 165 -8.09 -29.18 -0.39
C ILE A 165 -8.52 -29.77 0.96
N GLY A 166 -9.60 -30.55 0.93
CA GLY A 166 -10.19 -31.16 2.13
C GLY A 166 -11.13 -30.25 2.91
N ALA A 167 -11.20 -28.94 2.60
CA ALA A 167 -12.18 -28.05 3.20
C ALA A 167 -13.61 -28.39 2.73
N GLU A 168 -14.60 -28.06 3.54
CA GLU A 168 -16.01 -28.32 3.21
C GLU A 168 -16.73 -27.02 2.86
N LEU A 169 -17.56 -27.04 1.83
CA LEU A 169 -18.32 -25.87 1.39
C LEU A 169 -19.58 -25.68 2.25
N ARG A 170 -19.84 -24.46 2.74
CA ARG A 170 -21.02 -24.12 3.54
C ARG A 170 -22.28 -23.91 2.70
N TYR A 171 -22.15 -23.32 1.52
CA TYR A 171 -23.27 -22.95 0.62
C TYR A 171 -22.97 -23.41 -0.81
N PRO A 172 -23.97 -23.72 -1.65
CA PRO A 172 -23.71 -24.11 -3.03
C PRO A 172 -23.03 -22.98 -3.81
N LEU A 173 -22.19 -23.34 -4.77
CA LEU A 173 -21.40 -22.39 -5.56
C LEU A 173 -21.43 -22.77 -7.04
N ALA A 174 -21.77 -21.81 -7.91
CA ALA A 174 -21.73 -22.02 -9.35
C ALA A 174 -20.30 -22.04 -9.89
N ALA A 175 -20.08 -22.70 -11.03
CA ALA A 175 -18.80 -22.70 -11.72
C ALA A 175 -18.33 -21.26 -12.05
N GLY A 176 -17.02 -21.02 -11.94
CA GLY A 176 -16.39 -19.73 -12.21
C GLY A 176 -16.53 -18.69 -11.09
N ARG A 177 -17.27 -18.99 -10.00
CA ARG A 177 -17.35 -18.09 -8.85
C ARG A 177 -16.11 -18.21 -7.97
N VAL A 178 -15.65 -17.07 -7.47
CA VAL A 178 -14.53 -16.99 -6.51
C VAL A 178 -14.95 -17.61 -5.19
N ILE A 179 -14.07 -18.48 -4.66
CA ILE A 179 -14.26 -19.08 -3.35
C ILE A 179 -13.77 -18.10 -2.29
N THR A 180 -14.65 -17.74 -1.36
CA THR A 180 -14.34 -16.81 -0.27
C THR A 180 -14.34 -17.55 1.08
N PRO A 181 -13.63 -17.04 2.10
CA PRO A 181 -13.61 -17.67 3.43
C PRO A 181 -15.00 -17.88 4.05
N ALA A 182 -15.97 -17.00 3.76
CA ALA A 182 -17.34 -17.12 4.25
C ALA A 182 -18.12 -18.29 3.65
N GLN A 183 -17.67 -18.83 2.51
CA GLN A 183 -18.28 -19.99 1.84
C GLN A 183 -17.71 -21.31 2.34
N ILE A 184 -16.65 -21.29 3.13
CA ILE A 184 -16.01 -22.49 3.67
C ILE A 184 -16.52 -22.73 5.09
N VAL A 185 -16.76 -23.99 5.44
CA VAL A 185 -16.97 -24.40 6.82
C VAL A 185 -15.66 -24.15 7.56
N PRO A 186 -15.62 -23.26 8.57
CA PRO A 186 -14.38 -22.96 9.26
C PRO A 186 -13.86 -24.21 9.99
N ASP A 187 -12.64 -24.63 9.66
CA ASP A 187 -11.91 -25.62 10.46
C ASP A 187 -11.26 -24.88 11.63
N TYR A 188 -11.97 -24.82 12.75
CA TYR A 188 -11.46 -24.21 13.96
C TYR A 188 -10.45 -25.16 14.63
N PRO A 189 -9.17 -24.78 14.79
CA PRO A 189 -8.22 -25.59 15.56
C PRO A 189 -8.64 -25.78 17.02
N VAL A 190 -9.54 -24.93 17.54
CA VAL A 190 -10.16 -25.08 18.85
C VAL A 190 -11.68 -24.98 18.72
N HIS A 191 -12.38 -26.01 19.17
CA HIS A 191 -13.85 -26.02 19.20
C HIS A 191 -14.40 -25.62 20.56
N LYS A 192 -15.57 -24.97 20.57
CA LYS A 192 -16.36 -24.72 21.78
C LYS A 192 -16.65 -26.03 22.51
N ASN A 193 -16.50 -25.99 23.83
CA ASN A 193 -16.55 -27.14 24.74
C ASN A 193 -15.47 -28.21 24.48
N GLY A 194 -14.54 -27.96 23.56
CA GLY A 194 -13.37 -28.81 23.32
C GLY A 194 -12.36 -28.70 24.46
N ARG A 195 -11.64 -29.80 24.71
CA ARG A 195 -10.51 -29.82 25.65
C ARG A 195 -9.34 -29.08 25.02
N VAL A 196 -8.76 -28.15 25.76
CA VAL A 196 -7.60 -27.37 25.31
C VAL A 196 -6.48 -27.42 26.32
N ARG A 197 -5.25 -27.26 25.86
CA ARG A 197 -4.07 -27.04 26.67
C ARG A 197 -3.82 -25.53 26.74
N ILE A 198 -4.02 -24.99 27.94
CA ILE A 198 -3.73 -23.60 28.27
C ILE A 198 -2.23 -23.51 28.53
N VAL A 199 -1.51 -22.83 27.65
CA VAL A 199 -0.07 -22.59 27.76
C VAL A 199 0.15 -21.19 28.30
N SER A 200 0.90 -21.05 29.37
CA SER A 200 1.35 -19.76 29.92
C SER A 200 2.86 -19.81 30.02
N GLY A 201 3.56 -18.78 29.54
CA GLY A 201 5.02 -18.77 29.59
C GLY A 201 5.67 -17.53 29.02
N GLY A 202 6.89 -17.27 29.49
CA GLY A 202 7.81 -16.23 29.03
C GLY A 202 9.20 -16.80 28.77
N SER A 203 10.23 -15.94 28.65
CA SER A 203 11.62 -16.38 28.49
C SER A 203 12.10 -17.13 29.73
N GLY A 204 12.04 -18.47 29.69
CA GLY A 204 12.61 -19.37 30.71
C GLY A 204 11.61 -20.25 31.47
N TYR A 205 10.29 -20.11 31.26
CA TYR A 205 9.30 -20.99 31.90
C TYR A 205 8.09 -21.25 30.99
N ARG A 206 7.55 -22.47 31.06
CA ARG A 206 6.34 -22.90 30.35
C ARG A 206 5.46 -23.70 31.31
N VAL A 207 4.26 -23.22 31.53
CA VAL A 207 3.24 -23.88 32.35
C VAL A 207 2.10 -24.29 31.44
N GLU A 208 1.70 -25.55 31.53
CA GLU A 208 0.63 -26.10 30.71
C GLU A 208 -0.47 -26.66 31.62
N VAL A 209 -1.71 -26.22 31.41
CA VAL A 209 -2.86 -26.60 32.22
C VAL A 209 -3.99 -27.05 31.32
N ALA A 210 -4.71 -28.10 31.73
CA ALA A 210 -5.91 -28.52 31.02
C ALA A 210 -7.04 -27.49 31.20
N GLY A 211 -7.74 -27.21 30.10
CA GLY A 211 -8.88 -26.31 30.05
C GLY A 211 -9.95 -26.79 29.09
N VAL A 212 -11.05 -26.05 29.07
CA VAL A 212 -12.15 -26.23 28.11
C VAL A 212 -12.40 -24.90 27.41
N ALA A 213 -12.42 -24.89 26.08
CA ALA A 213 -12.76 -23.69 25.33
C ALA A 213 -14.26 -23.39 25.47
N LEU A 214 -14.60 -22.12 25.67
CA LEU A 214 -15.98 -21.68 25.77
C LEU A 214 -16.53 -21.20 24.41
N GLU A 215 -15.65 -21.03 23.43
CA GLU A 215 -15.90 -20.50 22.10
C GLU A 215 -15.06 -21.27 21.07
N ASN A 216 -15.49 -21.26 19.80
CA ASN A 216 -14.64 -21.70 18.71
C ASN A 216 -13.52 -20.67 18.49
N GLY A 217 -12.32 -21.12 18.13
CA GLY A 217 -11.19 -20.24 17.89
C GLY A 217 -10.39 -20.64 16.67
N GLY A 218 -10.26 -19.70 15.74
CA GLY A 218 -9.30 -19.74 14.64
C GLY A 218 -7.87 -19.54 15.15
N LYS A 219 -6.87 -19.99 14.37
CA LYS A 219 -5.45 -19.77 14.71
C LYS A 219 -5.18 -18.26 14.85
N GLY A 220 -4.65 -17.85 15.99
CA GLY A 220 -4.33 -16.47 16.31
C GLY A 220 -5.49 -15.64 16.87
N GLU A 221 -6.71 -16.19 16.93
CA GLU A 221 -7.86 -15.53 17.56
C GLU A 221 -7.78 -15.61 19.08
N ARG A 222 -8.39 -14.63 19.77
CA ARG A 222 -8.57 -14.62 21.22
C ARG A 222 -9.87 -15.32 21.55
N ILE A 223 -9.81 -16.33 22.41
CA ILE A 223 -10.98 -17.06 22.89
C ILE A 223 -10.99 -17.16 24.41
N ARG A 224 -12.19 -17.30 24.96
CA ARG A 224 -12.36 -17.59 26.39
C ARG A 224 -12.19 -19.09 26.64
N VAL A 225 -11.35 -19.43 27.60
CA VAL A 225 -11.08 -20.80 28.05
C VAL A 225 -11.30 -20.91 29.55
N ARG A 226 -11.92 -22.00 30.01
CA ARG A 226 -12.06 -22.31 31.43
C ARG A 226 -10.92 -23.22 31.85
N ASN A 227 -10.16 -22.82 32.85
CA ASN A 227 -9.15 -23.67 33.46
C ASN A 227 -9.84 -24.75 34.31
N LEU A 228 -9.56 -26.03 34.03
CA LEU A 228 -10.20 -27.14 34.75
C LEU A 228 -9.69 -27.32 36.18
N ARG A 229 -8.50 -26.83 36.49
CA ARG A 229 -7.90 -26.91 37.84
C ARG A 229 -8.41 -25.82 38.77
N SER A 230 -8.60 -24.60 38.26
CA SER A 230 -8.99 -23.45 39.09
C SER A 230 -10.42 -22.97 38.88
N GLY A 231 -11.12 -23.49 37.88
CA GLY A 231 -12.47 -23.04 37.48
C GLY A 231 -12.51 -21.65 36.82
N ARG A 232 -11.40 -20.91 36.82
CA ARG A 232 -11.33 -19.53 36.31
C ARG A 232 -11.44 -19.51 34.78
N VAL A 233 -12.17 -18.52 34.27
CA VAL A 233 -12.18 -18.20 32.84
C VAL A 233 -11.00 -17.28 32.55
N LEU A 234 -10.20 -17.67 31.57
CA LEU A 234 -9.03 -16.96 31.08
C LEU A 234 -9.28 -16.60 29.62
N GLU A 235 -8.74 -15.47 29.19
CA GLU A 235 -8.73 -15.11 27.78
C GLU A 235 -7.33 -15.38 27.22
N GLY A 236 -7.26 -16.12 26.12
CA GLY A 236 -6.00 -16.52 25.51
C GLY A 236 -6.08 -16.60 24.00
N ARG A 237 -4.91 -16.56 23.37
CA ARG A 237 -4.74 -16.62 21.92
C ARG A 237 -4.55 -18.05 21.46
N VAL A 238 -5.32 -18.51 20.48
CA VAL A 238 -5.11 -19.85 19.90
C VAL A 238 -3.77 -19.89 19.17
N ILE A 239 -2.90 -20.80 19.57
CA ILE A 239 -1.56 -20.96 18.97
C ILE A 239 -1.45 -22.22 18.09
N GLY A 240 -2.36 -23.18 18.27
CA GLY A 240 -2.37 -24.44 17.53
C GLY A 240 -3.65 -25.25 17.80
N ARG A 241 -3.71 -26.46 17.26
CA ARG A 241 -4.83 -27.39 17.50
C ARG A 241 -4.91 -27.70 18.99
N ASP A 242 -6.07 -27.43 19.58
CA ASP A 242 -6.34 -27.58 21.01
C ASP A 242 -5.35 -26.85 21.94
N GLN A 243 -4.68 -25.79 21.47
CA GLN A 243 -3.68 -25.05 22.26
C GLN A 243 -3.97 -23.55 22.30
N VAL A 244 -4.00 -23.00 23.52
CA VAL A 244 -4.32 -21.60 23.78
C VAL A 244 -3.27 -20.99 24.68
N GLN A 245 -2.60 -19.93 24.22
CA GLN A 245 -1.65 -19.18 25.01
C GLN A 245 -2.34 -18.08 25.80
N VAL A 246 -2.19 -18.09 27.11
CA VAL A 246 -2.65 -17.01 28.00
C VAL A 246 -1.45 -16.20 28.47
N GLY A 247 -1.67 -14.91 28.68
CA GLY A 247 -0.71 -14.07 29.41
C GLY A 247 -0.48 -14.61 30.83
N PRO A 248 0.63 -14.21 31.49
CA PRO A 248 0.96 -14.69 32.81
C PRO A 248 -0.22 -14.51 33.78
N PRO A 249 -0.59 -15.53 34.57
CA PRO A 249 -1.67 -15.40 35.52
C PRO A 249 -1.31 -14.34 36.59
N PRO A 250 -2.28 -13.58 37.11
CA PRO A 250 -2.03 -12.66 38.23
C PRO A 250 -1.48 -13.44 39.45
N PRO A 251 -0.59 -12.85 40.26
CA PRO A 251 0.04 -13.53 41.38
C PRO A 251 -1.04 -14.08 42.33
N ARG A 252 -0.85 -15.33 42.74
CA ARG A 252 -1.74 -16.01 43.69
C ARG A 252 -1.42 -15.48 45.08
N ASN A 253 -2.25 -14.59 45.64
CA ASN A 253 -2.20 -14.30 47.08
C ASN A 253 -2.45 -15.61 47.83
N ARG A 254 -1.42 -16.11 48.52
CA ARG A 254 -1.60 -17.05 49.63
C ARG A 254 -2.00 -16.19 50.82
N GLN A 255 -3.23 -16.38 51.30
CA GLN A 255 -3.56 -16.11 52.70
C GLN A 255 -3.09 -17.31 53.52
#